data_AF-A0A1F6LIH8-F1
#
_entry.id   AF-A0A1F6LIH8-F1
#
_cell.length_a   1.000
_cell.length_b   1.000
_cell.length_c   1.000
_cell.angle_alpha   90.00
_cell.angle_beta   90.00
_cell.angle_gamma   90.00
#
_symmetry.space_group_name_H-M   'P 1'
#
loop_
_entity.id
_entity.type
_entity.pdbx_description
1 polymer ?
#
loop_
_entity_poly.entity_id
_entity_poly.type
_entity_poly.pdbx_seq_one_letter_code
_entity_poly.pdbx_strand_id
1 'polypeptide(L)'
;MVSSRPALGFGLLLACAGCFPAAQVHTAQYNYYQRRFEDAVRHLDDPAIPRRDQLLALLEKGMALQAAGQYAESAEAWRAAEPLMERQDIFHLGEAALSMVFDQNVLAYQPAPYEKPFLHALLCLDYQQIGDWQAARVEALKSLKGLDRHESVVGPIWFVRYVAALAFEAAGDLNDAYIEYKKIYGAGHTDLLPVLIRMADALGFHDESVWYRSEWPDTGMPESKVGREVVMFVFLGKSPRKVTSEVVLEDGYRMVLPVYQTQASAFIGATFFSKSGLRRPGATLTSVESLAATYSGKLFARELLKEIVRRKVKKNLVQKAGKKMGDSAEQLLKTVLFFAPEPDLRTWGSLPSEVKVARLPLGDAEVGVEYTPAAGDAARFISPDTSYDLSSRPRPIVMLRAW
;
A
#
# COMPACT_ATOMS: atom_id res chain seq x y z
N MET A 1 27.86 -12.09 67.53
CA MET A 1 26.47 -12.16 67.05
C MET A 1 26.18 -10.84 66.34
N VAL A 2 26.17 -10.87 65.01
CA VAL A 2 25.97 -9.69 64.15
C VAL A 2 24.49 -9.63 63.79
N SER A 3 23.82 -8.54 64.15
CA SER A 3 22.40 -8.32 63.86
C SER A 3 22.19 -7.91 62.41
N SER A 4 21.42 -8.71 61.67
CA SER A 4 20.99 -8.47 60.31
C SER A 4 19.92 -7.37 60.23
N ARG A 5 20.12 -6.38 59.35
CA ARG A 5 19.08 -5.44 58.91
C ARG A 5 18.34 -6.05 57.71
N PRO A 6 16.99 -6.02 57.65
CA PRO A 6 16.28 -6.45 56.47
C PRO A 6 16.37 -5.36 55.38
N ALA A 7 16.89 -5.72 54.22
CA ALA A 7 16.83 -4.89 53.02
C ALA A 7 15.39 -4.91 52.47
N LEU A 8 14.72 -3.76 52.46
CA LEU A 8 13.49 -3.58 51.69
C LEU A 8 13.82 -3.64 50.19
N GLY A 9 13.52 -4.76 49.56
CA GLY A 9 13.50 -4.89 48.11
C GLY A 9 12.26 -4.18 47.55
N PHE A 10 12.45 -3.04 46.89
CA PHE A 10 11.43 -2.41 46.07
C PHE A 10 11.31 -3.21 44.76
N GLY A 11 10.43 -4.20 44.73
CA GLY A 11 10.05 -4.91 43.52
C GLY A 11 9.18 -4.02 42.65
N LEU A 12 9.78 -3.36 41.66
CA LEU A 12 9.05 -2.67 40.60
C LEU A 12 8.43 -3.75 39.69
N LEU A 13 7.17 -4.10 39.94
CA LEU A 13 6.35 -4.88 39.03
C LEU A 13 6.13 -4.07 37.75
N LEU A 14 7.04 -4.22 36.79
CA LEU A 14 6.82 -3.83 35.39
C LEU A 14 5.75 -4.77 34.83
N ALA A 15 4.49 -4.33 34.89
CA ALA A 15 3.42 -4.96 34.15
C ALA A 15 3.75 -4.84 32.65
N CYS A 16 4.17 -5.94 32.04
CA CYS A 16 4.24 -6.10 30.59
C CYS A 16 2.82 -6.08 30.00
N ALA A 17 2.20 -4.90 29.92
CA ALA A 17 0.93 -4.66 29.25
C ALA A 17 1.12 -4.25 27.77
N GLY A 18 2.24 -4.62 27.15
CA GLY A 18 2.53 -4.34 25.76
C GLY A 18 2.29 -5.56 24.89
N CYS A 19 1.09 -5.70 24.31
CA CYS A 19 0.83 -6.45 23.06
C CYS A 19 -0.65 -6.47 22.63
N PHE A 20 -1.59 -5.96 23.42
CA PHE A 20 -3.02 -6.08 23.08
C PHE A 20 -3.50 -5.26 21.86
N PRO A 21 -3.10 -4.00 21.64
CA PRO A 21 -3.75 -3.20 20.61
C PRO A 21 -3.21 -3.40 19.18
N ALA A 22 -1.92 -3.76 19.02
CA ALA A 22 -1.38 -4.20 17.73
C ALA A 22 -2.01 -5.53 17.27
N ALA A 23 -2.53 -6.33 18.21
CA ALA A 23 -3.21 -7.57 17.90
C ALA A 23 -4.55 -7.37 17.15
N GLN A 24 -5.25 -6.24 17.35
CA GLN A 24 -6.52 -6.01 16.65
C GLN A 24 -6.31 -5.79 15.15
N VAL A 25 -5.37 -4.92 14.77
CA VAL A 25 -5.02 -4.68 13.37
C VAL A 25 -4.50 -5.95 12.71
N HIS A 26 -3.64 -6.71 13.40
CA HIS A 26 -3.12 -7.98 12.89
C HIS A 26 -4.23 -9.04 12.72
N THR A 27 -5.16 -9.13 13.68
CA THR A 27 -6.33 -10.02 13.57
C THR A 27 -7.23 -9.61 12.41
N ALA A 28 -7.41 -8.31 12.18
CA ALA A 28 -8.16 -7.80 11.03
C ALA A 28 -7.50 -8.18 9.70
N GLN A 29 -6.18 -8.03 9.58
CA GLN A 29 -5.42 -8.47 8.40
C GLN A 29 -5.60 -9.97 8.15
N TYR A 30 -5.54 -10.80 9.19
CA TYR A 30 -5.82 -12.24 9.06
C TYR A 30 -7.24 -12.49 8.52
N ASN A 31 -8.26 -11.87 9.10
CA ASN A 31 -9.65 -12.01 8.66
C ASN A 31 -9.87 -11.52 7.22
N TYR A 32 -9.24 -10.42 6.82
CA TYR A 32 -9.24 -9.93 5.43
C TYR A 32 -8.75 -11.02 4.47
N TYR A 33 -7.61 -11.65 4.77
CA TYR A 33 -7.07 -12.73 3.95
C TYR A 33 -7.91 -14.02 4.00
N GLN A 34 -8.73 -14.21 5.03
CA GLN A 34 -9.73 -15.29 5.08
C GLN A 34 -11.05 -14.93 4.38
N ARG A 35 -11.14 -13.78 3.70
CA ARG A 35 -12.36 -13.22 3.08
C ARG A 35 -13.48 -12.95 4.09
N ARG A 36 -13.15 -12.83 5.38
CA ARG A 36 -14.09 -12.48 6.46
C ARG A 36 -14.05 -10.96 6.66
N PHE A 37 -14.52 -10.22 5.66
CA PHE A 37 -14.36 -8.76 5.62
C PHE A 37 -15.13 -8.06 6.75
N GLU A 38 -16.34 -8.52 7.08
CA GLU A 38 -17.12 -7.96 8.19
C GLU A 38 -16.45 -8.19 9.55
N ASP A 39 -15.85 -9.38 9.76
CA ASP A 39 -15.07 -9.67 10.97
C ASP A 39 -13.84 -8.74 11.04
N ALA A 40 -13.15 -8.54 9.92
CA ALA A 40 -12.01 -7.62 9.84
C ALA A 40 -12.42 -6.20 10.24
N VAL A 41 -13.53 -5.68 9.68
CA VAL A 41 -14.06 -4.35 10.03
C VAL A 41 -14.42 -4.25 11.51
N ARG A 42 -15.05 -5.28 12.10
CA ARG A 42 -15.38 -5.30 13.54
C ARG A 42 -14.14 -5.16 14.43
N HIS A 43 -13.03 -5.79 14.08
CA HIS A 43 -11.77 -5.63 14.81
C HIS A 43 -11.16 -4.23 14.64
N LEU A 44 -11.38 -3.58 13.50
CA LEU A 44 -10.85 -2.25 13.17
C LEU A 44 -11.67 -1.11 13.76
N ASP A 45 -12.92 -1.38 14.16
CA ASP A 45 -13.80 -0.45 14.86
C ASP A 45 -13.64 -0.49 16.40
N ASP A 46 -12.71 -1.30 16.91
CA ASP A 46 -12.45 -1.38 18.34
C ASP A 46 -11.92 -0.03 18.87
N PRO A 47 -12.64 0.65 19.79
CA PRO A 47 -12.22 1.93 20.34
C PRO A 47 -10.95 1.82 21.20
N ALA A 48 -10.52 0.61 21.56
CA ALA A 48 -9.26 0.35 22.25
C ALA A 48 -8.02 0.48 21.34
N ILE A 49 -8.19 0.63 20.01
CA ILE A 49 -7.07 0.87 19.10
C ILE A 49 -6.40 2.21 19.47
N PRO A 50 -5.08 2.24 19.74
CA PRO A 50 -4.41 3.43 20.23
C PRO A 50 -4.28 4.45 19.11
N ARG A 51 -4.23 5.74 19.46
CA ARG A 51 -4.06 6.84 18.49
C ARG A 51 -2.91 6.64 17.50
N ARG A 52 -1.81 6.04 17.95
CA ARG A 52 -0.64 5.75 17.10
C ARG A 52 -0.92 4.75 15.96
N ASP A 53 -1.92 3.89 16.11
CA ASP A 53 -2.27 2.84 15.15
C ASP A 53 -3.54 3.18 14.35
N GLN A 54 -4.21 4.30 14.65
CA GLN A 54 -5.47 4.71 14.00
C GLN A 54 -5.33 4.90 12.49
N LEU A 55 -4.22 5.47 12.01
CA LEU A 55 -3.98 5.60 10.57
C LEU A 55 -4.01 4.22 9.90
N LEU A 56 -3.22 3.27 10.42
CA LEU A 56 -3.17 1.93 9.87
C LEU A 56 -4.53 1.23 9.97
N ALA A 57 -5.25 1.36 11.08
CA ALA A 57 -6.57 0.77 11.24
C ALA A 57 -7.58 1.28 10.17
N LEU A 58 -7.56 2.58 9.88
CA LEU A 58 -8.42 3.15 8.83
C LEU A 58 -8.01 2.68 7.43
N LEU A 59 -6.71 2.53 7.17
CA LEU A 59 -6.20 1.99 5.90
C LEU A 59 -6.65 0.53 5.68
N GLU A 60 -6.54 -0.31 6.70
CA GLU A 60 -7.04 -1.68 6.66
C GLU A 60 -8.57 -1.73 6.50
N LYS A 61 -9.29 -0.81 7.16
CA LYS A 61 -10.75 -0.76 7.13
C LYS A 61 -11.27 -0.43 5.74
N GLY A 62 -10.67 0.57 5.10
CA GLY A 62 -10.99 0.89 3.72
C GLY A 62 -10.80 -0.32 2.79
N MET A 63 -9.69 -1.06 2.93
CA MET A 63 -9.44 -2.25 2.10
C MET A 63 -10.49 -3.34 2.31
N ALA A 64 -10.84 -3.61 3.57
CA ALA A 64 -11.84 -4.61 3.90
C ALA A 64 -13.23 -4.25 3.36
N LEU A 65 -13.66 -2.99 3.53
CA LEU A 65 -14.95 -2.50 3.01
C LEU A 65 -14.99 -2.52 1.48
N GLN A 66 -13.92 -2.08 0.81
CA GLN A 66 -13.83 -2.11 -0.65
C GLN A 66 -13.88 -3.55 -1.18
N ALA A 67 -13.19 -4.49 -0.51
CA ALA A 67 -13.23 -5.90 -0.87
C ALA A 67 -14.62 -6.55 -0.64
N ALA A 68 -15.39 -6.02 0.31
CA ALA A 68 -16.78 -6.40 0.55
C ALA A 68 -17.79 -5.75 -0.41
N GLY A 69 -17.34 -4.87 -1.33
CA GLY A 69 -18.21 -4.10 -2.23
C GLY A 69 -18.94 -2.94 -1.55
N GLN A 70 -18.58 -2.60 -0.31
CA GLN A 70 -19.13 -1.49 0.47
C GLN A 70 -18.36 -0.20 0.17
N TYR A 71 -18.51 0.31 -1.06
CA TYR A 71 -17.68 1.39 -1.59
C TYR A 71 -17.90 2.73 -0.88
N ALA A 72 -19.13 3.05 -0.46
CA ALA A 72 -19.43 4.31 0.21
C ALA A 72 -18.77 4.38 1.59
N GLU A 73 -18.89 3.30 2.37
CA GLU A 73 -18.27 3.15 3.68
C GLU A 73 -16.74 3.05 3.57
N SER A 74 -16.23 2.40 2.52
CA SER A 74 -14.80 2.39 2.22
C SER A 74 -14.28 3.80 1.97
N ALA A 75 -15.00 4.60 1.17
CA ALA A 75 -14.67 5.99 0.90
C ALA A 75 -14.65 6.86 2.17
N GLU A 76 -15.53 6.60 3.14
CA GLU A 76 -15.49 7.24 4.46
C GLU A 76 -14.23 6.87 5.24
N ALA A 77 -13.83 5.60 5.24
CA ALA A 77 -12.61 5.15 5.93
C ALA A 77 -11.35 5.81 5.33
N TRP A 78 -11.23 5.90 4.00
CA TRP A 78 -10.12 6.59 3.36
C TRP A 78 -10.05 8.08 3.68
N ARG A 79 -11.21 8.76 3.65
CA ARG A 79 -11.28 10.19 4.01
C ARG A 79 -10.93 10.44 5.47
N ALA A 80 -11.28 9.51 6.36
CA ALA A 80 -10.87 9.59 7.76
C ALA A 80 -9.35 9.37 7.92
N ALA A 81 -8.73 8.56 7.06
CA ALA A 81 -7.28 8.32 7.06
C ALA A 81 -6.48 9.51 6.50
N GLU A 82 -7.01 10.23 5.51
CA GLU A 82 -6.35 11.34 4.82
C GLU A 82 -5.70 12.38 5.77
N PRO A 83 -6.41 12.99 6.75
CA PRO A 83 -5.79 13.98 7.65
C PRO A 83 -4.72 13.38 8.56
N LEU A 84 -4.79 12.08 8.88
CA LEU A 84 -3.74 11.39 9.64
C LEU A 84 -2.51 11.14 8.77
N MET A 85 -2.72 10.82 7.49
CA MET A 85 -1.66 10.66 6.50
C MET A 85 -0.93 11.98 6.23
N GLU A 86 -1.66 13.09 6.05
CA GLU A 86 -1.06 14.42 5.80
C GLU A 86 -0.24 14.95 6.98
N ARG A 87 -0.65 14.65 8.21
CA ARG A 87 0.14 15.01 9.40
C ARG A 87 1.53 14.38 9.36
N GLN A 88 1.66 13.14 8.89
CA GLN A 88 2.95 12.46 8.82
C GLN A 88 3.96 13.20 7.93
N ASP A 89 3.50 13.85 6.84
CA ASP A 89 4.36 14.63 5.94
C ASP A 89 4.95 15.88 6.62
N ILE A 90 4.24 16.46 7.59
CA ILE A 90 4.59 17.72 8.27
C ILE A 90 5.48 17.45 9.50
N PHE A 91 5.28 16.34 10.21
CA PHE A 91 5.88 16.09 11.53
C PHE A 91 7.30 15.48 11.51
N HIS A 92 7.91 15.30 10.33
CA HIS A 92 9.28 14.76 10.18
C HIS A 92 10.37 15.53 10.96
N LEU A 93 10.15 16.79 11.37
CA LEU A 93 11.11 17.59 12.15
C LEU A 93 10.99 17.42 13.67
N GLY A 94 9.77 17.27 14.20
CA GLY A 94 9.51 17.18 15.65
C GLY A 94 9.62 15.75 16.20
N GLU A 95 9.10 14.76 15.48
CA GLU A 95 9.22 13.34 15.85
C GLU A 95 10.64 12.81 15.70
N ALA A 96 11.51 13.48 14.92
CA ALA A 96 12.92 13.14 14.85
C ALA A 96 13.58 13.23 16.25
N ALA A 97 13.26 14.25 17.04
CA ALA A 97 13.79 14.40 18.40
C ALA A 97 13.17 13.41 19.40
N LEU A 98 11.85 13.15 19.30
CA LEU A 98 11.17 12.17 20.17
C LEU A 98 11.63 10.74 19.87
N SER A 99 11.74 10.38 18.59
CA SER A 99 12.27 9.09 18.18
C SER A 99 13.71 8.91 18.65
N MET A 100 14.55 9.94 18.74
CA MET A 100 15.90 9.82 19.31
C MET A 100 15.94 9.46 20.81
N VAL A 101 14.82 9.52 21.52
CA VAL A 101 14.77 9.19 22.96
C VAL A 101 13.89 7.98 23.23
N PHE A 102 12.74 7.89 22.57
CA PHE A 102 11.73 6.86 22.78
C PHE A 102 11.80 5.71 21.76
N ASP A 103 11.16 4.60 22.11
CA ASP A 103 11.00 3.41 21.26
C ASP A 103 10.15 3.74 20.00
N GLN A 104 10.47 3.12 18.87
CA GLN A 104 9.77 3.32 17.60
C GLN A 104 8.31 2.88 17.66
N ASN A 105 7.98 1.84 18.44
CA ASN A 105 6.62 1.35 18.60
C ASN A 105 5.71 2.35 19.36
N VAL A 106 6.25 3.35 20.05
CA VAL A 106 5.47 4.40 20.71
C VAL A 106 4.98 5.46 19.70
N LEU A 107 5.67 5.58 18.56
CA LEU A 107 5.34 6.57 17.52
C LEU A 107 4.13 6.15 16.70
N ALA A 108 3.50 7.14 16.06
CA ALA A 108 2.46 6.90 15.08
C ALA A 108 2.96 6.02 13.93
N TYR A 109 2.05 5.24 13.34
CA TYR A 109 2.34 4.43 12.15
C TYR A 109 2.98 5.28 11.05
N GLN A 110 4.13 4.82 10.54
CA GLN A 110 4.86 5.48 9.47
C GLN A 110 4.60 4.77 8.12
N PRO A 111 3.79 5.39 7.24
CA PRO A 111 3.47 4.82 5.94
C PRO A 111 4.70 4.75 5.03
N ALA A 112 4.78 3.71 4.18
CA ALA A 112 5.77 3.68 3.11
C ALA A 112 5.46 4.78 2.06
N PRO A 113 6.47 5.22 1.27
CA PRO A 113 6.27 6.32 0.32
C PRO A 113 5.18 6.06 -0.72
N TYR A 114 4.87 4.82 -1.07
CA TYR A 114 3.81 4.50 -2.03
C TYR A 114 2.40 4.51 -1.40
N GLU A 115 2.26 4.43 -0.07
CA GLU A 115 0.95 4.23 0.57
C GLU A 115 0.01 5.42 0.42
N LYS A 116 0.51 6.66 0.51
CA LYS A 116 -0.33 7.85 0.31
C LYS A 116 -0.88 7.95 -1.12
N PRO A 117 -0.06 7.81 -2.18
CA PRO A 117 -0.58 7.68 -3.55
C PRO A 117 -1.61 6.55 -3.71
N PHE A 118 -1.37 5.38 -3.09
CA PHE A 118 -2.30 4.25 -3.11
C PHE A 118 -3.64 4.57 -2.43
N LEU A 119 -3.65 5.26 -1.29
CA LEU A 119 -4.88 5.70 -0.62
C LEU A 119 -5.77 6.50 -1.57
N HIS A 120 -5.21 7.53 -2.22
CA HIS A 120 -6.01 8.35 -3.14
C HIS A 120 -6.45 7.59 -4.39
N ALA A 121 -5.62 6.68 -4.92
CA ALA A 121 -6.02 5.82 -6.03
C ALA A 121 -7.16 4.85 -5.65
N LEU A 122 -7.10 4.24 -4.46
CA LEU A 122 -8.16 3.34 -3.98
C LEU A 122 -9.46 4.10 -3.69
N LEU A 123 -9.38 5.29 -3.08
CA LEU A 123 -10.54 6.16 -2.88
C LEU A 123 -11.13 6.65 -4.22
N CYS A 124 -10.28 6.94 -5.21
CA CYS A 124 -10.73 7.24 -6.56
C CYS A 124 -11.51 6.07 -7.19
N LEU A 125 -11.06 4.83 -6.99
CA LEU A 125 -11.79 3.64 -7.44
C LEU A 125 -13.15 3.52 -6.74
N ASP A 126 -13.24 3.80 -5.43
CA ASP A 126 -14.54 3.78 -4.73
C ASP A 126 -15.52 4.80 -5.29
N TYR A 127 -15.07 6.04 -5.54
CA TYR A 127 -15.93 7.05 -6.15
C TYR A 127 -16.38 6.66 -7.56
N GLN A 128 -15.52 6.03 -8.36
CA GLN A 128 -15.91 5.48 -9.66
C GLN A 128 -16.94 4.34 -9.51
N GLN A 129 -16.82 3.53 -8.46
CA GLN A 129 -17.79 2.48 -8.16
C GLN A 129 -19.13 3.03 -7.69
N ILE A 130 -19.14 4.17 -7.01
CA ILE A 130 -20.36 4.88 -6.58
C ILE A 130 -20.98 5.66 -7.74
N GLY A 131 -20.18 6.02 -8.76
CA GLY A 131 -20.59 6.85 -9.89
C GLY A 131 -20.39 8.36 -9.66
N ASP A 132 -19.61 8.74 -8.64
CA ASP A 132 -19.23 10.12 -8.38
C ASP A 132 -17.94 10.48 -9.13
N TRP A 133 -18.09 10.79 -10.42
CA TRP A 133 -16.96 11.09 -11.31
C TRP A 133 -16.21 12.37 -10.92
N GLN A 134 -16.89 13.33 -10.29
CA GLN A 134 -16.26 14.58 -9.86
C GLN A 134 -15.41 14.36 -8.61
N ALA A 135 -15.91 13.59 -7.63
CA ALA A 135 -15.10 13.20 -6.49
C ALA A 135 -13.91 12.32 -6.92
N ALA A 136 -14.11 11.37 -7.84
CA ALA A 136 -13.03 10.56 -8.41
C ALA A 136 -11.94 11.43 -9.07
N ARG A 137 -12.34 12.44 -9.86
CA ARG A 137 -11.43 13.40 -10.49
C ARG A 137 -10.62 14.19 -9.46
N VAL A 138 -11.25 14.65 -8.37
CA VAL A 138 -10.54 15.36 -7.30
C VAL A 138 -9.49 14.47 -6.65
N GLU A 139 -9.81 13.21 -6.39
CA GLU A 139 -8.87 12.26 -5.79
C GLU A 139 -7.77 11.83 -6.77
N ALA A 140 -8.05 11.76 -8.07
CA ALA A 140 -7.03 11.60 -9.10
C ALA A 140 -6.01 12.76 -9.10
N LEU A 141 -6.47 14.01 -8.95
CA LEU A 141 -5.56 15.15 -8.83
C LEU A 141 -4.71 15.06 -7.55
N LYS A 142 -5.31 14.65 -6.43
CA LYS A 142 -4.57 14.46 -5.17
C LYS A 142 -3.55 13.32 -5.26
N SER A 143 -3.88 12.21 -5.93
CA SER A 143 -2.97 11.07 -6.09
C SER A 143 -1.73 11.41 -6.92
N LEU A 144 -1.88 12.31 -7.92
CA LEU A 144 -0.79 12.80 -8.74
C LEU A 144 0.01 13.93 -8.07
N LYS A 145 -0.58 14.67 -7.12
CA LYS A 145 0.05 15.79 -6.44
C LYS A 145 1.28 15.34 -5.65
N GLY A 146 2.47 15.64 -6.17
CA GLY A 146 3.74 15.27 -5.54
C GLY A 146 4.17 13.83 -5.78
N LEU A 147 3.47 13.08 -6.66
CA LEU A 147 3.76 11.69 -6.99
C LEU A 147 5.21 11.47 -7.41
N ASP A 148 5.79 12.37 -8.21
CA ASP A 148 7.18 12.27 -8.67
C ASP A 148 8.19 12.20 -7.51
N ARG A 149 7.89 12.83 -6.35
CA ARG A 149 8.74 12.71 -5.16
C ARG A 149 8.67 11.31 -4.57
N HIS A 150 7.48 10.72 -4.50
CA HIS A 150 7.31 9.34 -4.06
C HIS A 150 8.00 8.39 -5.04
N GLU A 151 7.80 8.57 -6.34
CA GLU A 151 8.42 7.74 -7.39
C GLU A 151 9.95 7.84 -7.41
N SER A 152 10.53 9.01 -7.08
CA SER A 152 11.98 9.14 -6.90
C SER A 152 12.54 8.27 -5.76
N VAL A 153 11.70 7.91 -4.79
CA VAL A 153 12.08 7.07 -3.65
C VAL A 153 11.89 5.60 -3.97
N VAL A 154 10.79 5.21 -4.59
CA VAL A 154 10.38 3.79 -4.71
C VAL A 154 10.31 3.26 -6.14
N GLY A 155 10.49 4.11 -7.14
CA GLY A 155 10.22 3.81 -8.54
C GLY A 155 8.80 4.19 -8.97
N PRO A 156 8.48 4.11 -10.27
CA PRO A 156 7.17 4.50 -10.82
C PRO A 156 6.00 3.72 -10.21
N ILE A 157 4.88 4.39 -9.97
CA ILE A 157 3.67 3.78 -9.40
C ILE A 157 2.56 3.82 -10.47
N TRP A 158 2.71 2.98 -11.51
CA TRP A 158 1.82 3.02 -12.68
C TRP A 158 0.35 2.76 -12.36
N PHE A 159 0.04 2.00 -11.30
CA PHE A 159 -1.33 1.81 -10.82
C PHE A 159 -2.00 3.14 -10.49
N VAL A 160 -1.31 4.04 -9.79
CA VAL A 160 -1.83 5.35 -9.41
C VAL A 160 -2.09 6.20 -10.65
N ARG A 161 -1.13 6.25 -11.59
CA ARG A 161 -1.27 6.99 -12.86
C ARG A 161 -2.41 6.43 -13.71
N TYR A 162 -2.56 5.10 -13.76
CA TYR A 162 -3.60 4.44 -14.53
C TYR A 162 -5.00 4.75 -13.99
N VAL A 163 -5.16 4.69 -12.65
CA VAL A 163 -6.44 5.03 -12.00
C VAL A 163 -6.77 6.51 -12.19
N ALA A 164 -5.78 7.41 -12.07
CA ALA A 164 -5.97 8.81 -12.34
C ALA A 164 -6.42 9.06 -13.80
N ALA A 165 -5.76 8.42 -14.77
CA ALA A 165 -6.13 8.50 -16.18
C ALA A 165 -7.56 8.02 -16.44
N LEU A 166 -7.99 6.92 -15.80
CA LEU A 166 -9.38 6.44 -15.89
C LEU A 166 -10.38 7.47 -15.34
N ALA A 167 -10.03 8.15 -14.24
CA ALA A 167 -10.91 9.14 -13.62
C ALA A 167 -11.05 10.39 -14.49
N PHE A 168 -9.94 10.89 -15.05
CA PHE A 168 -9.96 11.99 -16.02
C PHE A 168 -10.76 11.61 -17.27
N GLU A 169 -10.57 10.40 -17.80
CA GLU A 169 -11.33 9.93 -18.95
C GLU A 169 -12.83 9.86 -18.65
N ALA A 170 -13.21 9.37 -17.47
CA ALA A 170 -14.62 9.29 -17.04
C ALA A 170 -15.23 10.68 -16.78
N ALA A 171 -14.45 11.64 -16.30
CA ALA A 171 -14.88 13.01 -16.07
C ALA A 171 -14.90 13.88 -17.35
N GLY A 172 -14.35 13.39 -18.45
CA GLY A 172 -14.25 14.10 -19.73
C GLY A 172 -12.99 14.96 -19.89
N ASP A 173 -12.04 14.91 -18.95
CA ASP A 173 -10.74 15.59 -19.06
C ASP A 173 -9.79 14.79 -19.96
N LEU A 174 -10.12 14.70 -21.25
CA LEU A 174 -9.44 13.83 -22.21
C LEU A 174 -7.94 14.14 -22.35
N ASN A 175 -7.54 15.40 -22.25
CA ASN A 175 -6.13 15.79 -22.35
C ASN A 175 -5.31 15.29 -21.14
N ASP A 176 -5.84 15.44 -19.93
CA ASP A 176 -5.17 14.95 -18.70
C ASP A 176 -5.09 13.41 -18.69
N ALA A 177 -6.17 12.74 -19.12
CA ALA A 177 -6.18 11.29 -19.29
C ALA A 177 -5.13 10.83 -20.32
N TYR A 178 -5.05 11.51 -21.47
CA TYR A 178 -4.10 11.20 -22.54
C TYR A 178 -2.65 11.32 -22.06
N ILE A 179 -2.32 12.38 -21.30
CA ILE A 179 -0.96 12.58 -20.76
C ILE A 179 -0.54 11.41 -19.88
N GLU A 180 -1.39 10.98 -18.94
CA GLU A 180 -1.06 9.87 -18.05
C GLU A 180 -1.02 8.52 -18.78
N TYR A 181 -1.96 8.25 -19.70
CA TYR A 181 -1.87 7.03 -20.53
C TYR A 181 -0.62 6.98 -21.40
N LYS A 182 -0.19 8.12 -21.96
CA LYS A 182 1.02 8.21 -22.78
C LYS A 182 2.27 7.88 -21.96
N LYS A 183 2.34 8.31 -20.69
CA LYS A 183 3.44 7.95 -19.78
C LYS A 183 3.48 6.44 -19.51
N ILE A 184 2.31 5.83 -19.26
CA ILE A 184 2.20 4.39 -18.98
C ILE A 184 2.57 3.58 -20.23
N TYR A 185 2.09 3.98 -21.41
CA TYR A 185 2.50 3.38 -22.68
C TYR A 185 4.02 3.45 -22.90
N GLY A 186 4.64 4.59 -22.62
CA GLY A 186 6.10 4.76 -22.69
C GLY A 186 6.89 3.82 -21.77
N ALA A 187 6.25 3.23 -20.76
CA ALA A 187 6.83 2.22 -19.88
C ALA A 187 6.65 0.77 -20.39
N GLY A 188 6.11 0.58 -21.60
CA GLY A 188 5.94 -0.72 -22.24
C GLY A 188 4.54 -1.31 -22.18
N HIS A 189 3.54 -0.54 -21.70
CA HIS A 189 2.13 -0.95 -21.68
C HIS A 189 1.47 -0.74 -23.04
N THR A 190 1.84 -1.57 -24.02
CA THR A 190 1.32 -1.51 -25.40
C THR A 190 -0.17 -1.82 -25.50
N ASP A 191 -0.77 -2.39 -24.46
CA ASP A 191 -2.22 -2.61 -24.34
C ASP A 191 -3.04 -1.30 -24.31
N LEU A 192 -2.38 -0.16 -24.07
CA LEU A 192 -2.98 1.18 -24.11
C LEU A 192 -3.04 1.82 -25.50
N LEU A 193 -2.39 1.23 -26.52
CA LEU A 193 -2.40 1.76 -27.88
C LEU A 193 -3.83 2.04 -28.43
N PRO A 194 -4.86 1.19 -28.20
CA PRO A 194 -6.25 1.49 -28.61
C PRO A 194 -6.82 2.75 -27.97
N VAL A 195 -6.42 3.00 -26.72
CA VAL A 195 -6.87 4.14 -25.94
C VAL A 195 -6.22 5.41 -26.47
N LEU A 196 -4.92 5.34 -26.73
CA LEU A 196 -4.13 6.46 -27.25
C LEU A 196 -4.56 6.88 -28.64
N ILE A 197 -4.84 5.95 -29.56
CA ILE A 197 -5.38 6.28 -30.89
C ILE A 197 -6.71 7.02 -30.76
N ARG A 198 -7.66 6.46 -29.98
CA ARG A 198 -8.98 7.05 -29.77
C ARG A 198 -8.89 8.45 -29.16
N MET A 199 -8.03 8.64 -28.16
CA MET A 199 -7.84 9.94 -27.52
C MET A 199 -7.14 10.94 -28.44
N ALA A 200 -6.11 10.51 -29.17
CA ALA A 200 -5.41 11.35 -30.13
C ALA A 200 -6.37 11.84 -31.23
N ASP A 201 -7.21 10.96 -31.76
CA ASP A 201 -8.27 11.35 -32.71
C ASP A 201 -9.24 12.37 -32.11
N ALA A 202 -9.74 12.10 -30.90
CA ALA A 202 -10.70 12.98 -30.22
C ALA A 202 -10.13 14.37 -29.87
N LEU A 203 -8.82 14.44 -29.61
CA LEU A 203 -8.11 15.69 -29.29
C LEU A 203 -7.55 16.41 -30.53
N GLY A 204 -7.60 15.78 -31.71
CA GLY A 204 -7.04 16.34 -32.95
C GLY A 204 -5.51 16.19 -33.07
N PHE A 205 -4.89 15.27 -32.33
CA PHE A 205 -3.47 14.92 -32.42
C PHE A 205 -3.22 13.94 -33.56
N HIS A 206 -3.39 14.43 -34.80
CA HIS A 206 -3.40 13.60 -36.01
C HIS A 206 -2.07 12.87 -36.23
N ASP A 207 -0.93 13.55 -36.05
CA ASP A 207 0.40 12.98 -36.26
C ASP A 207 0.67 11.84 -35.28
N GLU A 208 0.36 12.03 -34.00
CA GLU A 208 0.46 10.98 -32.99
C GLU A 208 -0.48 9.81 -33.28
N SER A 209 -1.71 10.10 -33.71
CA SER A 209 -2.67 9.06 -34.06
C SER A 209 -2.20 8.20 -35.23
N VAL A 210 -1.60 8.82 -36.27
CA VAL A 210 -0.97 8.09 -37.38
C VAL A 210 0.21 7.26 -36.88
N TRP A 211 1.06 7.83 -36.03
CA TRP A 211 2.19 7.10 -35.46
C TRP A 211 1.75 5.89 -34.64
N TYR A 212 0.79 6.06 -33.72
CA TYR A 212 0.25 4.95 -32.92
C TYR A 212 -0.38 3.86 -33.78
N ARG A 213 -1.06 4.20 -34.89
CA ARG A 213 -1.56 3.19 -35.84
C ARG A 213 -0.43 2.43 -36.54
N SER A 214 0.70 3.09 -36.82
CA SER A 214 1.87 2.41 -37.42
C SER A 214 2.56 1.44 -36.48
N GLU A 215 2.49 1.69 -35.16
CA GLU A 215 2.98 0.79 -34.11
C GLU A 215 1.99 -0.35 -33.79
N TRP A 216 0.77 -0.31 -34.34
CA TRP A 216 -0.27 -1.29 -34.05
C TRP A 216 0.11 -2.66 -34.62
N PRO A 217 0.30 -3.69 -33.78
CA PRO A 217 0.66 -5.01 -34.28
C PRO A 217 -0.53 -5.60 -35.04
N ASP A 218 -0.28 -6.12 -36.24
CA ASP A 218 -1.27 -6.70 -37.17
C ASP A 218 -1.80 -8.06 -36.64
N THR A 219 -2.39 -8.03 -35.46
CA THR A 219 -2.69 -9.19 -34.57
C THR A 219 -4.19 -9.46 -34.47
N GLY A 220 -5.00 -8.87 -35.34
CA GLY A 220 -6.46 -8.99 -35.28
C GLY A 220 -7.09 -8.28 -34.07
N MET A 221 -6.35 -7.36 -33.45
CA MET A 221 -6.86 -6.47 -32.41
C MET A 221 -7.90 -5.54 -33.08
N PRO A 222 -9.21 -5.66 -32.78
CA PRO A 222 -10.19 -4.81 -33.44
C PRO A 222 -9.86 -3.36 -33.06
N GLU A 223 -9.64 -2.51 -34.07
CA GLU A 223 -9.68 -1.07 -33.91
C GLU A 223 -11.04 -0.82 -33.27
N SER A 224 -11.06 -0.53 -31.97
CA SER A 224 -12.30 -0.49 -31.19
C SER A 224 -13.15 0.64 -31.77
N LYS A 225 -14.05 0.29 -32.68
CA LYS A 225 -15.19 1.12 -33.07
C LYS A 225 -16.10 1.18 -31.86
N VAL A 226 -15.71 2.00 -30.89
CA VAL A 226 -16.49 2.48 -29.75
C VAL A 226 -17.52 1.45 -29.28
N GLY A 227 -17.04 0.26 -28.93
CA GLY A 227 -17.79 -0.71 -28.16
C GLY A 227 -17.34 -0.54 -26.72
N ARG A 228 -18.29 -0.45 -25.79
CA ARG A 228 -18.06 -0.38 -24.34
C ARG A 228 -16.88 -1.30 -23.96
N GLU A 229 -16.04 -0.90 -23.01
CA GLU A 229 -14.93 -1.73 -22.51
C GLU A 229 -15.06 -1.95 -21.01
N VAL A 230 -14.69 -3.12 -20.53
CA VAL A 230 -14.51 -3.39 -19.10
C VAL A 230 -13.04 -3.25 -18.75
N VAL A 231 -12.78 -2.54 -17.66
CA VAL A 231 -11.44 -2.42 -17.09
C VAL A 231 -11.39 -3.29 -15.85
N MET A 232 -10.49 -4.27 -15.84
CA MET A 232 -10.39 -5.23 -14.76
C MET A 232 -9.06 -5.09 -14.05
N PHE A 233 -9.10 -4.74 -12.76
CA PHE A 233 -7.96 -4.79 -11.86
C PHE A 233 -7.92 -6.13 -11.13
N VAL A 234 -6.74 -6.73 -11.07
CA VAL A 234 -6.50 -7.94 -10.30
C VAL A 234 -5.39 -7.67 -9.29
N PHE A 235 -5.77 -7.69 -8.02
CA PHE A 235 -4.91 -7.53 -6.85
C PHE A 235 -4.39 -8.91 -6.43
N LEU A 236 -3.13 -9.21 -6.72
CA LEU A 236 -2.52 -10.52 -6.48
C LEU A 236 -1.59 -10.54 -5.28
N GLY A 237 -1.66 -11.64 -4.52
CA GLY A 237 -0.75 -11.96 -3.43
C GLY A 237 -0.94 -11.06 -2.22
N LYS A 238 -0.06 -11.27 -1.23
CA LYS A 238 -0.06 -10.52 0.03
C LYS A 238 0.99 -9.43 0.00
N SER A 239 0.70 -8.29 0.63
CA SER A 239 1.68 -7.21 0.79
C SER A 239 3.00 -7.74 1.36
N PRO A 240 4.17 -7.25 0.91
CA PRO A 240 5.42 -7.43 1.64
C PRO A 240 5.26 -6.99 3.10
N ARG A 241 5.91 -7.71 4.02
CA ARG A 241 5.86 -7.40 5.46
C ARG A 241 7.23 -6.95 5.96
N LYS A 242 7.26 -6.10 6.98
CA LYS A 242 8.51 -5.80 7.68
C LYS A 242 8.88 -6.95 8.59
N VAL A 243 10.15 -7.31 8.61
CA VAL A 243 10.75 -8.26 9.55
C VAL A 243 11.99 -7.65 10.20
N THR A 244 12.41 -8.24 11.31
CA THR A 244 13.64 -7.85 12.00
C THR A 244 14.87 -8.34 11.24
N SER A 245 15.84 -7.45 11.02
CA SER A 245 17.20 -7.77 10.61
C SER A 245 18.17 -7.38 11.72
N GLU A 246 18.99 -8.33 12.18
CA GLU A 246 20.05 -8.05 13.16
C GLU A 246 21.30 -7.53 12.44
N VAL A 247 21.88 -6.48 12.98
CA VAL A 247 23.16 -5.90 12.54
C VAL A 247 24.07 -5.81 13.75
N VAL A 248 25.29 -6.34 13.65
CA VAL A 248 26.30 -6.25 14.70
C VAL A 248 27.36 -5.27 14.25
N LEU A 249 27.55 -4.19 15.02
CA LEU A 249 28.62 -3.22 14.76
C LEU A 249 29.98 -3.78 15.24
N GLU A 250 31.07 -3.15 14.79
CA GLU A 250 32.44 -3.55 15.16
C GLU A 250 32.68 -3.58 16.68
N ASP A 251 31.99 -2.73 17.44
CA ASP A 251 32.08 -2.68 18.90
C ASP A 251 31.18 -3.72 19.61
N GLY A 252 30.67 -4.71 18.88
CA GLY A 252 29.81 -5.78 19.38
C GLY A 252 28.38 -5.34 19.69
N TYR A 253 28.02 -4.08 19.39
CA TYR A 253 26.67 -3.59 19.61
C TYR A 253 25.70 -4.20 18.59
N ARG A 254 24.66 -4.86 19.09
CA ARG A 254 23.59 -5.46 18.28
C ARG A 254 22.46 -4.46 18.08
N MET A 255 22.07 -4.30 16.83
CA MET A 255 20.96 -3.46 16.40
C MET A 255 19.92 -4.33 15.70
N VAL A 256 18.65 -4.03 15.91
CA VAL A 256 17.54 -4.67 15.21
C VAL A 256 16.87 -3.62 14.35
N LEU A 257 16.89 -3.82 13.03
CA LEU A 257 16.37 -2.87 12.05
C LEU A 257 15.22 -3.49 11.24
N PRO A 258 14.22 -2.71 10.83
CA PRO A 258 13.15 -3.21 9.97
C PRO A 258 13.62 -3.32 8.52
N VAL A 259 13.34 -4.45 7.89
CA VAL A 259 13.51 -4.66 6.44
C VAL A 259 12.24 -5.27 5.85
N TYR A 260 11.89 -4.90 4.62
CA TYR A 260 10.79 -5.56 3.92
C TYR A 260 11.21 -6.94 3.42
N GLN A 261 10.31 -7.89 3.59
CA GLN A 261 10.41 -9.25 3.08
C GLN A 261 9.16 -9.60 2.26
N THR A 262 9.38 -10.11 1.06
CA THR A 262 8.33 -10.67 0.20
C THR A 262 7.63 -11.84 0.88
N GLN A 263 6.33 -11.96 0.65
CA GLN A 263 5.56 -13.14 1.02
C GLN A 263 5.29 -13.99 -0.22
N ALA A 264 5.40 -15.31 -0.09
CA ALA A 264 5.09 -16.21 -1.19
C ALA A 264 3.65 -15.97 -1.68
N SER A 265 3.50 -15.76 -2.98
CA SER A 265 2.18 -15.61 -3.61
C SER A 265 1.64 -16.98 -4.01
N ALA A 266 0.36 -17.22 -3.74
CA ALA A 266 -0.33 -18.40 -4.27
C ALA A 266 -0.48 -18.34 -5.80
N PHE A 267 -0.46 -17.14 -6.38
CA PHE A 267 -0.69 -16.90 -7.81
C PHE A 267 0.40 -16.01 -8.41
N ILE A 268 0.89 -16.36 -9.60
CA ILE A 268 1.93 -15.63 -10.35
C ILE A 268 1.38 -14.92 -11.58
N GLY A 269 0.13 -15.20 -11.97
CA GLY A 269 -0.46 -14.68 -13.18
C GLY A 269 -1.98 -14.60 -13.11
N ALA A 270 -2.54 -13.76 -13.96
CA ALA A 270 -3.97 -13.66 -14.21
C ALA A 270 -4.17 -13.56 -15.72
N THR A 271 -4.94 -14.49 -16.28
CA THR A 271 -5.37 -14.45 -17.68
C THR A 271 -6.85 -14.16 -17.72
N PHE A 272 -7.21 -13.10 -18.43
CA PHE A 272 -8.58 -12.67 -18.62
C PHE A 272 -9.16 -13.36 -19.84
N PHE A 273 -10.42 -13.76 -19.76
CA PHE A 273 -11.11 -14.35 -20.90
C PHE A 273 -12.54 -13.82 -21.04
N SER A 274 -13.06 -13.83 -22.26
CA SER A 274 -14.45 -13.52 -22.58
C SER A 274 -15.15 -14.72 -23.21
N LYS A 275 -16.48 -14.71 -23.25
CA LYS A 275 -17.28 -15.77 -23.89
C LYS A 275 -16.98 -15.98 -25.37
N SER A 276 -16.59 -14.95 -26.13
CA SER A 276 -16.12 -15.07 -27.52
C SER A 276 -14.78 -15.80 -27.68
N GLY A 277 -14.15 -16.23 -26.59
CA GLY A 277 -12.89 -16.98 -26.60
C GLY A 277 -11.63 -16.11 -26.64
N LEU A 278 -11.77 -14.77 -26.62
CA LEU A 278 -10.63 -13.87 -26.45
C LEU A 278 -9.99 -14.14 -25.09
N ARG A 279 -8.69 -14.45 -25.09
CA ARG A 279 -7.86 -14.61 -23.88
C ARG A 279 -6.74 -13.59 -23.90
N ARG A 280 -6.53 -12.89 -22.79
CA ARG A 280 -5.46 -11.90 -22.65
C ARG A 280 -4.77 -12.03 -21.30
N PRO A 281 -3.43 -12.17 -21.26
CA PRO A 281 -2.70 -12.08 -20.00
C PRO A 281 -2.85 -10.66 -19.44
N GLY A 282 -2.97 -10.56 -18.12
CA GLY A 282 -2.94 -9.28 -17.41
C GLY A 282 -1.58 -8.62 -17.48
N ALA A 283 -1.52 -7.36 -17.88
CA ALA A 283 -0.32 -6.56 -17.78
C ALA A 283 -0.09 -6.16 -16.31
N THR A 284 1.11 -6.39 -15.78
CA THR A 284 1.48 -5.91 -14.43
C THR A 284 1.63 -4.39 -14.47
N LEU A 285 0.71 -3.66 -13.84
CA LEU A 285 0.85 -2.21 -13.67
C LEU A 285 1.90 -1.91 -12.60
N THR A 286 1.77 -2.50 -11.41
CA THR A 286 2.64 -2.15 -10.29
C THR A 286 2.90 -3.35 -9.41
N SER A 287 4.19 -3.61 -9.14
CA SER A 287 4.63 -4.57 -8.14
C SER A 287 4.94 -3.83 -6.84
N VAL A 288 4.03 -3.93 -5.86
CA VAL A 288 4.23 -3.39 -4.51
C VAL A 288 5.43 -4.07 -3.86
N GLU A 289 5.66 -5.34 -4.16
CA GLU A 289 6.90 -6.04 -3.81
C GLU A 289 8.16 -5.29 -4.27
N SER A 290 8.23 -4.93 -5.54
CA SER A 290 9.38 -4.19 -6.09
C SER A 290 9.52 -2.78 -5.46
N LEU A 291 8.40 -2.09 -5.24
CA LEU A 291 8.40 -0.79 -4.55
C LEU A 291 8.90 -0.92 -3.11
N ALA A 292 8.46 -1.94 -2.38
CA ALA A 292 8.86 -2.23 -1.01
C ALA A 292 10.33 -2.65 -0.93
N ALA A 293 10.81 -3.48 -1.86
CA ALA A 293 12.20 -3.88 -1.94
C ALA A 293 13.13 -2.68 -2.19
N THR A 294 12.75 -1.80 -3.12
CA THR A 294 13.46 -0.53 -3.41
C THR A 294 13.49 0.38 -2.19
N TYR A 295 12.36 0.51 -1.49
CA TYR A 295 12.28 1.30 -0.27
C TYR A 295 13.09 0.69 0.88
N SER A 296 13.14 -0.65 1.00
CA SER A 296 13.77 -1.39 2.09
C SER A 296 15.22 -0.98 2.32
N GLY A 297 16.02 -0.86 1.25
CA GLY A 297 17.41 -0.42 1.35
C GLY A 297 17.57 1.01 1.87
N LYS A 298 16.71 1.93 1.41
CA LYS A 298 16.68 3.33 1.85
C LYS A 298 16.24 3.44 3.32
N LEU A 299 15.22 2.67 3.70
CA LEU A 299 14.74 2.56 5.07
C LEU A 299 15.85 2.03 5.99
N PHE A 300 16.50 0.94 5.60
CA PHE A 300 17.59 0.33 6.36
C PHE A 300 18.73 1.33 6.63
N ALA A 301 19.23 2.01 5.58
CA ALA A 301 20.30 2.99 5.72
C ALA A 301 19.90 4.15 6.65
N ARG A 302 18.66 4.65 6.52
CA ARG A 302 18.12 5.72 7.36
C ARG A 302 18.02 5.30 8.82
N GLU A 303 17.47 4.11 9.09
CA GLU A 303 17.29 3.61 10.48
C GLU A 303 18.61 3.21 11.13
N LEU A 304 19.56 2.65 10.36
CA LEU A 304 20.95 2.42 10.82
C LEU A 304 21.60 3.73 11.28
N LEU A 305 21.55 4.78 10.43
CA LEU A 305 22.13 6.09 10.76
C LEU A 305 21.44 6.71 11.99
N LYS A 306 20.11 6.65 12.04
CA LYS A 306 19.34 7.15 13.19
C LYS A 306 19.73 6.45 14.47
N GLU A 307 19.89 5.13 14.47
CA GLU A 307 20.24 4.38 15.69
C GLU A 307 21.67 4.69 16.16
N ILE A 308 22.63 4.87 15.25
CA ILE A 308 23.99 5.33 15.59
C ILE A 308 23.93 6.70 16.28
N VAL A 309 23.16 7.65 15.74
CA VAL A 309 22.99 8.98 16.34
C VAL A 309 22.25 8.91 17.67
N ARG A 310 21.13 8.16 17.72
CA ARG A 310 20.32 7.91 18.91
C ARG A 310 21.17 7.37 20.06
N ARG A 311 22.02 6.40 19.77
CA ARG A 311 22.96 5.82 20.75
C ARG A 311 23.91 6.87 21.32
N LYS A 312 24.46 7.77 20.49
CA LYS A 312 25.32 8.88 20.94
C LYS A 312 24.55 9.85 21.84
N VAL A 313 23.33 10.21 21.46
CA VAL A 313 22.45 11.08 22.26
C VAL A 313 22.12 10.44 23.62
N LYS A 314 21.67 9.19 23.64
CA LYS A 314 21.36 8.43 24.87
C LYS A 314 22.57 8.33 25.80
N LYS A 315 23.77 8.00 25.27
CA LYS A 315 25.02 7.97 26.05
C LYS A 315 25.31 9.33 26.70
N ASN A 316 25.18 10.42 25.96
CA ASN A 316 25.40 11.77 26.48
C ASN A 316 24.40 12.16 27.59
N LEU A 317 23.14 11.75 27.48
CA LEU A 317 22.12 11.99 28.51
C LEU A 317 22.43 11.21 29.79
N VAL A 318 22.78 9.92 29.67
CA VAL A 318 23.18 9.06 30.80
C VAL A 318 24.39 9.64 31.53
N GLN A 319 25.45 10.03 30.80
CA GLN A 319 26.64 10.64 31.40
C GLN A 319 26.36 11.98 32.09
N LYS A 320 25.48 12.81 31.52
CA LYS A 320 25.07 14.07 32.16
C LYS A 320 24.28 13.83 33.45
N ALA A 321 23.42 12.81 33.47
CA ALA A 321 22.67 12.42 34.67
C ALA A 321 23.62 11.94 35.78
N GLY A 322 24.60 11.08 35.47
CA GLY A 322 25.62 10.65 36.43
C GLY A 322 26.39 11.83 37.04
N LYS A 323 26.88 12.75 36.21
CA LYS A 323 27.61 13.94 36.67
C LYS A 323 26.80 14.88 37.57
N LYS A 324 25.48 14.99 37.36
CA LYS A 324 24.62 15.95 38.08
C LYS A 324 23.87 15.35 39.26
N MET A 325 23.48 14.08 39.17
CA MET A 325 22.53 13.42 40.07
C MET A 325 23.12 12.15 40.70
N GLY A 326 24.37 11.80 40.39
CA GLY A 326 25.08 10.66 40.95
C GLY A 326 24.82 9.34 40.22
N ASP A 327 25.60 8.32 40.60
CA ASP A 327 25.66 7.01 39.92
C ASP A 327 24.32 6.28 39.88
N SER A 328 23.49 6.45 40.92
CA SER A 328 22.14 5.84 40.95
C SER A 328 21.24 6.36 39.83
N ALA A 329 21.32 7.66 39.51
CA ALA A 329 20.56 8.26 38.42
C ALA A 329 21.10 7.82 37.04
N GLU A 330 22.43 7.67 36.92
CA GLU A 330 23.06 7.11 35.73
C GLU A 330 22.57 5.69 35.44
N GLN A 331 22.60 4.83 36.46
CA GLN A 331 22.20 3.43 36.36
C GLN A 331 20.73 3.29 35.97
N LEU A 332 19.83 4.06 36.62
CA LEU A 332 18.41 4.06 36.31
C LEU A 332 18.14 4.51 34.87
N LEU A 333 18.76 5.60 34.45
CA LEU A 333 18.55 6.15 33.11
C LEU A 333 19.12 5.22 32.03
N LYS A 334 20.23 4.55 32.31
CA LYS A 334 20.80 3.53 31.42
C LYS A 334 19.84 2.36 31.23
N THR A 335 19.24 1.85 32.29
CA THR A 335 18.25 0.76 32.21
C THR A 335 17.04 1.16 31.37
N VAL A 336 16.51 2.37 31.58
CA VAL A 336 15.32 2.85 30.86
C VAL A 336 15.62 3.14 29.39
N LEU A 337 16.71 3.83 29.07
CA LEU A 337 17.00 4.27 27.70
C LEU A 337 17.58 3.17 26.80
N PHE A 338 18.28 2.19 27.37
CA PHE A 338 18.89 1.08 26.64
C PHE A 338 18.13 -0.24 26.83
N PHE A 339 16.88 -0.18 27.28
CA PHE A 339 15.95 -1.30 27.13
C PHE A 339 15.88 -1.69 25.64
N ALA A 340 15.77 -2.98 25.35
CA ALA A 340 15.87 -3.53 24.01
C ALA A 340 14.85 -2.84 23.07
N PRO A 341 15.31 -2.02 22.10
CA PRO A 341 14.40 -1.33 21.19
C PRO A 341 13.83 -2.33 20.20
N GLU A 342 12.51 -2.29 20.00
CA GLU A 342 11.86 -3.06 18.96
C GLU A 342 11.67 -2.17 17.72
N PRO A 343 12.05 -2.64 16.52
CA PRO A 343 11.78 -1.89 15.31
C PRO A 343 10.27 -1.83 15.04
N ASP A 344 9.81 -0.74 14.43
CA ASP A 344 8.43 -0.66 13.96
C ASP A 344 8.22 -1.60 12.77
N LEU A 345 7.55 -2.73 13.02
CA LEU A 345 7.21 -3.75 12.02
C LEU A 345 5.81 -3.58 11.44
N ARG A 346 5.07 -2.52 11.82
CA ARG A 346 3.75 -2.27 11.25
C ARG A 346 3.86 -2.00 9.75
N THR A 347 2.93 -2.54 9.00
CA THR A 347 2.77 -2.38 7.55
C THR A 347 1.30 -2.38 7.20
N TRP A 348 0.92 -1.64 6.16
CA TRP A 348 -0.37 -1.78 5.50
C TRP A 348 -0.47 -3.14 4.80
N GLY A 349 -0.96 -4.12 5.55
CA GLY A 349 -0.85 -5.53 5.25
C GLY A 349 -1.87 -6.02 4.22
N SER A 350 -2.97 -5.31 3.99
CA SER A 350 -4.01 -5.67 3.00
C SER A 350 -3.71 -5.22 1.56
N LEU A 351 -2.65 -4.44 1.34
CA LEU A 351 -2.16 -4.16 -0.01
C LEU A 351 -1.80 -5.47 -0.74
N PRO A 352 -1.93 -5.51 -2.07
CA PRO A 352 -1.49 -6.67 -2.85
C PRO A 352 0.05 -6.73 -2.91
N SER A 353 0.59 -7.87 -3.34
CA SER A 353 1.97 -7.91 -3.85
C SER A 353 2.07 -7.25 -5.23
N GLU A 354 1.09 -7.49 -6.10
CA GLU A 354 1.04 -6.94 -7.45
C GLU A 354 -0.37 -6.49 -7.85
N VAL A 355 -0.44 -5.43 -8.66
CA VAL A 355 -1.66 -5.02 -9.36
C VAL A 355 -1.47 -5.28 -10.85
N LYS A 356 -2.35 -6.11 -11.42
CA LYS A 356 -2.46 -6.34 -12.86
C LYS A 356 -3.72 -5.69 -13.40
N VAL A 357 -3.70 -5.33 -14.69
CA VAL A 357 -4.86 -4.79 -15.39
C VAL A 357 -5.09 -5.51 -16.71
N ALA A 358 -6.34 -5.58 -17.12
CA ALA A 358 -6.71 -5.86 -18.49
C ALA A 358 -7.91 -5.02 -18.93
N ARG A 359 -7.93 -4.70 -20.23
CA ARG A 359 -9.06 -4.08 -20.92
C ARG A 359 -9.64 -5.08 -21.92
N LEU A 360 -10.93 -5.35 -21.80
CA LEU A 360 -11.66 -6.24 -22.68
C LEU A 360 -12.86 -5.52 -23.32
N PRO A 361 -13.15 -5.75 -24.61
CA PRO A 361 -14.38 -5.27 -25.22
C PRO A 361 -15.59 -5.96 -24.58
N LEU A 362 -16.65 -5.20 -24.29
CA LEU A 362 -17.91 -5.68 -23.68
C LEU A 362 -18.82 -6.47 -24.64
N GLY A 363 -18.31 -6.89 -25.79
CA GLY A 363 -19.09 -7.58 -26.83
C GLY A 363 -19.89 -8.77 -26.31
N ASP A 364 -19.39 -9.45 -25.26
CA ASP A 364 -20.11 -10.48 -24.52
C ASP A 364 -20.12 -10.11 -23.03
N ALA A 365 -21.31 -10.06 -22.42
CA ALA A 365 -21.54 -9.60 -21.04
C ALA A 365 -20.92 -10.46 -19.93
N GLU A 366 -20.06 -11.44 -20.27
CA GLU A 366 -19.42 -12.32 -19.31
C GLU A 366 -17.91 -12.37 -19.53
N VAL A 367 -17.19 -11.91 -18.51
CA VAL A 367 -15.74 -11.91 -18.42
C VAL A 367 -15.30 -12.73 -17.20
N GLY A 368 -14.24 -13.49 -17.36
CA GLY A 368 -13.67 -14.31 -16.31
C GLY A 368 -12.17 -14.08 -16.16
N VAL A 369 -11.64 -14.49 -15.00
CA VAL A 369 -10.21 -14.50 -14.73
C VAL A 369 -9.79 -15.90 -14.32
N GLU A 370 -8.74 -16.36 -14.97
CA GLU A 370 -8.03 -17.59 -14.66
C GLU A 370 -6.70 -17.23 -14.00
N TYR A 371 -6.51 -17.68 -12.77
CA TYR A 371 -5.27 -17.45 -12.05
C TYR A 371 -4.26 -18.56 -12.34
N THR A 372 -2.99 -18.18 -12.49
CA THR A 372 -1.88 -19.11 -12.63
C THR A 372 -1.28 -19.36 -11.25
N PRO A 373 -1.40 -20.58 -10.68
CA PRO A 373 -0.83 -20.89 -9.37
C PRO A 373 0.70 -20.91 -9.40
N ALA A 374 1.32 -20.63 -8.26
CA ALA A 374 2.79 -20.64 -8.11
C ALA A 374 3.38 -22.06 -8.00
N ALA A 375 2.62 -23.00 -7.42
CA ALA A 375 2.95 -24.43 -7.43
C ALA A 375 2.37 -25.07 -8.71
N GLY A 376 3.15 -25.92 -9.40
CA GLY A 376 2.83 -26.49 -10.72
C GLY A 376 1.58 -27.37 -10.83
N ASP A 377 0.72 -27.39 -9.82
CA ASP A 377 -0.55 -28.12 -9.85
C ASP A 377 -1.64 -27.27 -10.52
N ALA A 378 -2.33 -27.91 -11.45
CA ALA A 378 -3.32 -27.35 -12.37
C ALA A 378 -4.63 -26.90 -11.70
N ALA A 379 -4.56 -26.01 -10.70
CA ALA A 379 -5.72 -25.31 -10.17
C ALA A 379 -5.94 -24.01 -10.95
N ARG A 380 -6.64 -24.10 -12.08
CA ARG A 380 -7.23 -22.95 -12.75
C ARG A 380 -8.41 -22.47 -11.90
N PHE A 381 -8.18 -21.53 -11.00
CA PHE A 381 -9.32 -20.87 -10.33
C PHE A 381 -9.98 -19.95 -11.35
N ILE A 382 -11.14 -20.37 -11.84
CA ILE A 382 -12.07 -19.51 -12.58
C ILE A 382 -12.94 -18.87 -11.50
N SER A 383 -12.95 -17.54 -11.39
CA SER A 383 -13.95 -16.87 -10.54
C SER A 383 -15.35 -17.27 -11.03
N PRO A 384 -16.14 -18.08 -10.28
CA PRO A 384 -17.35 -18.68 -10.82
C PRO A 384 -18.54 -17.72 -10.92
N ASP A 385 -18.54 -16.61 -10.19
CA ASP A 385 -19.78 -15.98 -9.73
C ASP A 385 -19.95 -14.50 -10.07
N THR A 386 -19.42 -14.03 -11.19
CA THR A 386 -19.77 -12.67 -11.63
C THR A 386 -19.95 -12.60 -13.14
N SER A 387 -21.09 -13.11 -13.62
CA SER A 387 -21.79 -12.38 -14.67
C SER A 387 -22.14 -11.01 -14.10
N TYR A 388 -21.21 -10.06 -14.22
CA TYR A 388 -21.52 -8.68 -13.87
C TYR A 388 -22.56 -8.20 -14.87
N ASP A 389 -23.69 -7.65 -14.39
CA ASP A 389 -24.56 -6.88 -15.27
C ASP A 389 -23.86 -5.56 -15.59
N LEU A 390 -23.01 -5.63 -16.61
CA LEU A 390 -22.21 -4.53 -17.09
C LEU A 390 -23.03 -3.56 -17.97
N SER A 391 -24.35 -3.80 -18.14
CA SER A 391 -25.23 -3.07 -19.05
C SER A 391 -25.56 -1.64 -18.60
N SER A 392 -25.34 -1.32 -17.32
CA SER A 392 -25.68 -0.01 -16.72
C SER A 392 -24.61 1.08 -16.83
N ARG A 393 -23.34 0.73 -17.14
CA ARG A 393 -22.22 1.71 -17.22
C ARG A 393 -21.51 1.68 -18.56
N PRO A 394 -21.14 2.84 -19.13
CA PRO A 394 -20.42 2.88 -20.41
C PRO A 394 -19.07 2.15 -20.31
N ARG A 395 -18.43 2.17 -19.13
CA ARG A 395 -17.18 1.47 -18.82
C ARG A 395 -17.15 0.98 -17.38
N PRO A 396 -17.61 -0.23 -17.10
CA PRO A 396 -17.54 -0.82 -15.77
C PRO A 396 -16.09 -1.11 -15.38
N ILE A 397 -15.79 -0.88 -14.10
CA ILE A 397 -14.52 -1.26 -13.48
C ILE A 397 -14.79 -2.47 -12.60
N VAL A 398 -14.00 -3.52 -12.76
CA VAL A 398 -14.06 -4.72 -11.93
C VAL A 398 -12.79 -4.82 -11.12
N MET A 399 -12.90 -5.07 -9.82
CA MET A 399 -11.77 -5.27 -8.92
C MET A 399 -11.83 -6.68 -8.36
N LEU A 400 -10.84 -7.50 -8.69
CA LEU A 400 -10.73 -8.88 -8.20
C LEU A 400 -9.50 -9.02 -7.32
N ARG A 401 -9.59 -9.90 -6.32
CA ARG A 401 -8.49 -10.15 -5.39
C ARG A 401 -8.23 -11.65 -5.23
N ALA A 402 -6.94 -12.03 -5.26
CA ALA A 402 -6.51 -13.42 -5.12
C ALA A 402 -5.18 -13.53 -4.36
N TRP A 403 -5.14 -14.36 -3.32
CA TRP A 403 -4.01 -14.53 -2.40
C TRP A 403 -4.02 -15.89 -1.72
#